data_AF-A0A353Q311-F1
#
_entry.id   AF-A0A353Q311-F1
#
_cell.length_a   1.000
_cell.length_b   1.000
_cell.length_c   1.000
_cell.angle_alpha   90.00
_cell.angle_beta   90.00
_cell.angle_gamma   90.00
#
_symmetry.space_group_name_H-M   'P 1'
#
loop_
_entity.id
_entity.type
_entity.pdbx_description
1 polymer ?
#
loop_
_entity_poly.entity_id
_entity_poly.type
_entity_poly.pdbx_seq_one_letter_code
_entity_poly.pdbx_strand_id
1 'polypeptide(L)'
;MNFLELKGKTLEELRDIGKNMGIKSVTKYRKSELIEAILNIEEGQKNEKSDEDITPIEQEEMEEDIVEEKQPSKTSENLNLKDIDANKRGRIQELIQDSDTVEGVFEQVENQSYGFLRTDNYQQGPRDIYVSPSQIRKFGIRTGDKVKGKARYPKETEKYKALIYLQEINGIVPEGTLIRKPFETLTPIYPLKRISLETTGNDLATRLIDIIAPLGRGQRGLIVAPPKAGKTVLLKKIANAIIQNHTDIELIVLLIDERPEEVTDIQRYIGDKGEVVYSTFDEEPENHTRVAELVLERAKRLVEMKRDVVILLD
;
A
#
# COMPACT_ATOMS: atom_id res chain seq x y z
N MET A 1 -25.92 -33.71 6.52
CA MET A 1 -27.06 -32.96 7.08
C MET A 1 -26.80 -31.48 6.85
N ASN A 2 -27.83 -30.63 6.84
CA ASN A 2 -27.66 -29.18 6.76
C ASN A 2 -27.76 -28.55 8.16
N PHE A 3 -27.08 -27.43 8.39
CA PHE A 3 -27.05 -26.70 9.68
C PHE A 3 -28.46 -26.39 10.21
N LEU A 4 -29.40 -26.07 9.33
CA LEU A 4 -30.81 -25.82 9.66
C LEU A 4 -31.52 -27.06 10.25
N GLU A 5 -31.20 -28.26 9.78
CA GLU A 5 -31.77 -29.52 10.27
C GLU A 5 -31.24 -29.85 11.68
N LEU A 6 -29.93 -29.69 11.87
CA LEU A 6 -29.26 -29.94 13.15
C LEU A 6 -29.69 -28.95 14.25
N LYS A 7 -29.95 -27.69 13.88
CA LYS A 7 -30.44 -26.66 14.82
C LYS A 7 -31.81 -27.02 15.42
N GLY A 8 -32.67 -27.69 14.65
CA GLY A 8 -34.02 -28.12 15.07
C GLY A 8 -34.06 -29.31 16.03
N LYS A 9 -32.99 -30.11 16.11
CA LYS A 9 -32.90 -31.32 16.95
C LYS A 9 -32.72 -31.00 18.44
N THR A 10 -33.09 -31.94 19.32
CA THR A 10 -32.79 -31.84 20.75
C THR A 10 -31.28 -32.03 21.03
N LEU A 11 -30.80 -31.59 22.21
CA LEU A 11 -29.39 -31.80 22.59
C LEU A 11 -29.05 -33.28 22.79
N GLU A 12 -30.04 -34.10 23.14
CA GLU A 12 -29.90 -35.54 23.32
C GLU A 12 -29.72 -36.25 21.96
N GLU A 13 -30.59 -35.94 20.97
CA GLU A 13 -30.42 -36.39 19.58
C GLU A 13 -29.06 -36.01 19.00
N LEU A 14 -28.60 -34.77 19.23
CA LEU A 14 -27.28 -34.32 18.75
C LEU A 14 -26.12 -35.07 19.41
N ARG A 15 -26.27 -35.48 20.68
CA ARG A 15 -25.26 -36.30 21.36
C ARG A 15 -25.22 -37.72 20.83
N ASP A 16 -26.35 -38.29 20.44
CA ASP A 16 -26.38 -39.63 19.85
C ASP A 16 -25.90 -39.64 18.40
N ILE A 17 -26.23 -38.61 17.60
CA ILE A 17 -25.60 -38.39 16.28
C ILE A 17 -24.08 -38.25 16.45
N GLY A 18 -23.62 -37.42 17.38
CA GLY A 18 -22.18 -37.22 17.65
C GLY A 18 -21.46 -38.50 18.08
N LYS A 19 -22.07 -39.36 18.91
CA LYS A 19 -21.51 -40.68 19.27
C LYS A 19 -21.39 -41.59 18.05
N ASN A 20 -22.44 -41.67 17.24
CA ASN A 20 -22.46 -42.52 16.03
C ASN A 20 -21.45 -42.04 14.99
N MET A 21 -21.11 -40.75 14.98
CA MET A 21 -20.06 -40.14 14.15
C MET A 21 -18.67 -40.14 14.81
N GLY A 22 -18.48 -40.80 15.96
CA GLY A 22 -17.17 -40.98 16.59
C GLY A 22 -16.66 -39.81 17.42
N ILE A 23 -17.47 -38.77 17.67
CA ILE A 23 -17.07 -37.62 18.51
C ILE A 23 -16.83 -38.10 19.95
N LYS A 24 -15.58 -38.01 20.41
CA LYS A 24 -15.22 -38.30 21.80
C LYS A 24 -15.73 -37.19 22.72
N SER A 25 -16.28 -37.56 23.88
CA SER A 25 -16.76 -36.62 24.91
C SER A 25 -17.94 -35.71 24.52
N VAL A 26 -18.93 -36.19 23.75
CA VAL A 26 -20.17 -35.44 23.36
C VAL A 26 -20.91 -34.73 24.52
N THR A 27 -20.70 -35.15 25.76
CA THR A 27 -21.32 -34.53 26.95
C THR A 27 -20.69 -33.20 27.34
N LYS A 28 -19.45 -32.91 26.92
CA LYS A 28 -18.73 -31.66 27.25
C LYS A 28 -19.13 -30.48 26.35
N TYR A 29 -19.57 -30.76 25.13
CA TYR A 29 -19.89 -29.72 24.14
C TYR A 29 -21.25 -29.06 24.40
N ARG A 30 -21.31 -27.74 24.13
CA ARG A 30 -22.56 -26.99 24.03
C ARG A 30 -23.28 -27.32 22.73
N LYS A 31 -24.57 -26.98 22.62
CA LYS A 31 -25.40 -27.34 21.46
C LYS A 31 -24.81 -26.83 20.13
N SER A 32 -24.26 -25.61 20.11
CA SER A 32 -23.61 -25.02 18.92
C SER A 32 -22.33 -25.76 18.53
N GLU A 33 -21.42 -25.94 19.48
CA GLU A 33 -20.12 -26.61 19.29
C GLU A 33 -20.30 -28.06 18.79
N LEU A 34 -21.33 -28.75 19.29
CA LEU A 34 -21.66 -30.11 18.87
C LEU A 34 -22.22 -30.18 17.44
N ILE A 35 -22.95 -29.14 16.99
CA ILE A 35 -23.44 -29.04 15.60
C ILE A 35 -22.26 -28.79 14.65
N GLU A 36 -21.34 -27.89 15.00
CA GLU A 36 -20.12 -27.62 14.22
C GLU A 36 -19.21 -28.86 14.13
N ALA A 37 -19.01 -29.58 15.25
CA ALA A 37 -18.23 -30.81 15.26
C ALA A 37 -18.85 -31.94 14.42
N ILE A 38 -20.19 -32.02 14.34
CA ILE A 38 -20.90 -32.96 13.47
C ILE A 38 -20.71 -32.61 11.99
N LEU A 39 -20.82 -31.33 11.62
CA LEU A 39 -20.66 -30.88 10.23
C LEU A 39 -19.23 -31.07 9.72
N ASN A 40 -18.22 -30.76 10.54
CA ASN A 40 -16.81 -30.94 10.16
C ASN A 40 -16.45 -32.41 9.87
N ILE A 41 -17.07 -33.37 10.57
CA ILE A 41 -16.87 -34.80 10.30
C ILE A 41 -17.60 -35.25 9.02
N GLU A 42 -18.79 -34.73 8.73
CA GLU A 42 -19.46 -34.99 7.45
C GLU A 42 -18.71 -34.42 6.23
N GLU A 43 -18.00 -33.30 6.39
CA GLU A 43 -17.14 -32.75 5.33
C GLU A 43 -15.85 -33.57 5.18
N GLY A 44 -15.21 -34.00 6.28
CA GLY A 44 -14.06 -34.92 6.23
C GLY A 44 -14.37 -36.23 5.51
N GLN A 45 -15.48 -36.89 5.86
CA GLN A 45 -15.90 -38.17 5.24
C GLN A 45 -16.32 -38.07 3.77
N LYS A 46 -16.55 -36.86 3.24
CA LYS A 46 -16.76 -36.66 1.79
C LYS A 46 -15.45 -36.62 1.02
N ASN A 47 -14.37 -36.12 1.63
CA ASN A 47 -13.05 -36.04 1.00
C ASN A 47 -12.29 -37.38 1.08
N GLU A 48 -12.44 -38.15 2.18
CA GLU A 48 -11.77 -39.46 2.30
C GLU A 48 -12.25 -40.52 1.29
N LYS A 49 -13.38 -40.31 0.59
CA LYS A 49 -13.91 -41.25 -0.42
C LYS A 49 -13.42 -41.02 -1.85
N SER A 50 -12.56 -40.02 -2.09
CA SER A 50 -11.98 -39.77 -3.41
C SER A 50 -10.52 -40.22 -3.57
N ASP A 51 -9.85 -40.61 -2.48
CA ASP A 51 -8.38 -40.61 -2.42
C ASP A 51 -7.72 -42.01 -2.26
N GLU A 52 -8.49 -43.10 -2.24
CA GLU A 52 -7.94 -44.48 -2.20
C GLU A 52 -7.61 -45.03 -3.61
N ASP A 53 -6.60 -44.43 -4.26
CA ASP A 53 -5.60 -45.13 -5.09
C ASP A 53 -4.54 -44.13 -5.59
N ILE A 54 -3.36 -44.11 -4.95
CA ILE A 54 -2.25 -43.19 -5.23
C ILE A 54 -0.98 -43.97 -5.57
N THR A 55 -0.27 -43.58 -6.64
CA THR A 55 1.22 -43.52 -6.69
C THR A 55 1.66 -42.73 -7.94
N PRO A 56 2.83 -42.06 -7.93
CA PRO A 56 2.87 -40.66 -8.35
C PRO A 56 3.70 -40.38 -9.61
N ILE A 57 3.29 -39.34 -10.35
CA ILE A 57 4.13 -38.67 -11.34
C ILE A 57 4.05 -37.15 -11.10
N GLU A 58 5.25 -36.59 -10.91
CA GLU A 58 5.78 -35.24 -11.20
C GLU A 58 4.85 -34.01 -11.22
N GLN A 59 5.33 -32.94 -10.57
CA GLN A 59 4.70 -31.61 -10.60
C GLN A 59 4.99 -30.93 -11.94
N GLU A 60 4.06 -31.03 -12.89
CA GLU A 60 4.09 -30.17 -14.07
C GLU A 60 3.65 -28.74 -13.71
N GLU A 61 4.48 -27.78 -14.12
CA GLU A 61 4.18 -26.36 -14.11
C GLU A 61 3.06 -26.09 -15.12
N MET A 62 2.02 -25.34 -14.74
CA MET A 62 1.07 -24.81 -15.73
C MET A 62 1.65 -23.55 -16.38
N GLU A 63 2.50 -23.75 -17.37
CA GLU A 63 2.77 -22.77 -18.41
C GLU A 63 1.49 -22.52 -19.25
N GLU A 64 1.16 -21.25 -19.52
CA GLU A 64 0.27 -20.85 -20.62
C GLU A 64 1.02 -19.84 -21.51
N ASP A 65 1.66 -20.34 -22.57
CA ASP A 65 2.16 -19.57 -23.75
C ASP A 65 1.16 -19.80 -24.91
N ILE A 66 1.06 -19.08 -26.04
CA ILE A 66 1.94 -18.23 -26.86
C ILE A 66 1.06 -17.04 -27.38
N VAL A 67 1.47 -15.94 -28.04
CA VAL A 67 2.44 -15.68 -29.14
C VAL A 67 3.00 -14.24 -29.04
N GLU A 68 4.17 -14.04 -29.65
CA GLU A 68 5.00 -12.83 -29.75
C GLU A 68 4.40 -11.54 -30.37
N GLU A 69 5.08 -10.44 -30.02
CA GLU A 69 5.31 -9.16 -30.73
C GLU A 69 4.44 -8.70 -31.92
N LYS A 70 4.01 -7.43 -31.82
CA LYS A 70 4.41 -6.37 -32.78
C LYS A 70 4.13 -4.95 -32.28
N GLN A 71 5.07 -4.03 -32.51
CA GLN A 71 4.83 -2.58 -32.43
C GLN A 71 3.74 -2.19 -33.46
N PRO A 72 2.86 -1.20 -33.17
CA PRO A 72 3.25 0.17 -33.52
C PRO A 72 2.72 1.30 -32.60
N SER A 73 3.30 2.46 -32.86
CA SER A 73 3.11 3.79 -32.30
C SER A 73 1.68 4.36 -32.09
N LYS A 74 1.63 5.27 -31.10
CA LYS A 74 0.94 6.58 -31.09
C LYS A 74 -0.60 6.66 -30.95
N THR A 75 -0.96 7.20 -29.78
CA THR A 75 -2.02 8.21 -29.53
C THR A 75 -3.48 7.76 -29.61
N SER A 76 -4.28 8.39 -28.72
CA SER A 76 -5.74 8.39 -28.66
C SER A 76 -6.40 7.22 -27.93
N GLU A 77 -7.14 7.60 -26.90
CA GLU A 77 -8.14 6.86 -26.13
C GLU A 77 -8.77 5.66 -26.86
N ASN A 78 -8.32 4.45 -26.55
CA ASN A 78 -9.15 3.24 -26.64
C ASN A 78 -8.52 2.11 -25.81
N LEU A 79 -9.34 1.52 -24.92
CA LEU A 79 -8.93 0.43 -24.02
C LEU A 79 -8.69 -0.85 -24.84
N ASN A 80 -7.42 -1.23 -25.04
CA ASN A 80 -7.04 -2.47 -25.74
C ASN A 80 -7.23 -3.69 -24.82
N LEU A 81 -8.49 -3.98 -24.47
CA LEU A 81 -8.91 -5.25 -23.87
C LEU A 81 -8.98 -6.31 -24.99
N LYS A 82 -7.84 -6.85 -25.45
CA LYS A 82 -7.81 -7.85 -26.54
C LYS A 82 -7.50 -9.29 -26.15
N ASP A 83 -7.04 -9.51 -24.91
CA ASP A 83 -6.59 -10.84 -24.44
C ASP A 83 -7.30 -11.28 -23.14
N ILE A 84 -8.64 -11.19 -23.13
CA ILE A 84 -9.50 -11.55 -21.98
C ILE A 84 -10.78 -12.17 -22.54
N ASP A 85 -11.14 -13.34 -22.02
CA ASP A 85 -12.39 -14.04 -22.30
C ASP A 85 -13.61 -13.09 -22.34
N ALA A 86 -14.45 -13.18 -23.37
CA ALA A 86 -15.48 -12.17 -23.67
C ALA A 86 -16.46 -11.97 -22.49
N ASN A 87 -16.76 -13.05 -21.77
CA ASN A 87 -17.59 -13.05 -20.57
C ASN A 87 -16.92 -12.39 -19.35
N LYS A 88 -15.58 -12.44 -19.25
CA LYS A 88 -14.83 -11.73 -18.19
C LYS A 88 -14.77 -10.23 -18.48
N ARG A 89 -14.65 -9.81 -19.74
CA ARG A 89 -14.64 -8.38 -20.13
C ARG A 89 -15.91 -7.65 -19.72
N GLY A 90 -17.09 -8.20 -20.05
CA GLY A 90 -18.37 -7.56 -19.72
C GLY A 90 -18.50 -7.24 -18.23
N ARG A 91 -18.21 -8.24 -17.37
CA ARG A 91 -18.20 -8.08 -15.92
C ARG A 91 -17.18 -7.07 -15.40
N ILE A 92 -15.98 -7.02 -15.99
CA ILE A 92 -14.97 -6.03 -15.63
C ILE A 92 -15.41 -4.62 -16.05
N GLN A 93 -16.02 -4.46 -17.23
CA GLN A 93 -16.53 -3.18 -17.73
C GLN A 93 -17.64 -2.62 -16.82
N GLU A 94 -18.57 -3.48 -16.40
CA GLU A 94 -19.68 -3.17 -15.49
C GLU A 94 -19.16 -2.78 -14.09
N LEU A 95 -18.23 -3.57 -13.52
CA LEU A 95 -17.56 -3.23 -12.25
C LEU A 95 -16.73 -1.95 -12.33
N ILE A 96 -16.20 -1.58 -13.50
CA ILE A 96 -15.47 -0.32 -13.69
C ILE A 96 -16.44 0.88 -13.76
N GLN A 97 -17.66 0.71 -14.28
CA GLN A 97 -18.66 1.78 -14.28
C GLN A 97 -19.13 2.12 -12.86
N ASP A 98 -19.28 1.11 -11.98
CA ASP A 98 -19.63 1.27 -10.56
C ASP A 98 -18.40 1.36 -9.64
N SER A 99 -17.32 2.03 -10.10
CA SER A 99 -16.05 2.15 -9.35
C SER A 99 -15.52 3.57 -9.21
N ASP A 100 -15.10 3.90 -8.00
CA ASP A 100 -14.39 5.14 -7.70
C ASP A 100 -12.97 5.10 -8.26
N THR A 101 -12.53 6.25 -8.77
CA THR A 101 -11.09 6.49 -8.97
C THR A 101 -10.47 6.79 -7.63
N VAL A 102 -9.38 6.10 -7.32
CA VAL A 102 -8.73 6.13 -6.01
C VAL A 102 -7.22 6.25 -6.17
N GLU A 103 -6.58 6.84 -5.17
CA GLU A 103 -5.14 6.96 -5.07
C GLU A 103 -4.71 6.79 -3.61
N GLY A 104 -3.58 6.14 -3.37
CA GLY A 104 -3.00 5.99 -2.04
C GLY A 104 -1.62 5.35 -2.08
N VAL A 105 -0.91 5.35 -0.96
CA VAL A 105 0.41 4.71 -0.86
C VAL A 105 0.26 3.28 -0.37
N PHE A 106 0.80 2.33 -1.13
CA PHE A 106 0.73 0.91 -0.81
C PHE A 106 1.60 0.58 0.41
N GLU A 107 0.98 -0.07 1.39
CA GLU A 107 1.62 -0.69 2.54
C GLU A 107 1.29 -2.19 2.52
N GLN A 108 2.30 -3.04 2.37
CA GLN A 108 2.13 -4.48 2.52
C GLN A 108 1.91 -4.81 4.00
N VAL A 109 0.93 -5.67 4.31
CA VAL A 109 0.73 -6.13 5.69
C VAL A 109 1.87 -7.08 6.06
N GLU A 110 2.47 -6.87 7.23
CA GLU A 110 3.61 -7.64 7.70
C GLU A 110 3.29 -9.14 7.72
N ASN A 111 4.23 -9.96 7.22
CA ASN A 111 4.09 -11.42 7.12
C ASN A 111 2.88 -11.91 6.28
N GLN A 112 2.28 -11.03 5.47
CA GLN A 112 1.15 -11.34 4.58
C GLN A 112 1.50 -11.03 3.11
N SER A 113 0.81 -11.70 2.18
CA SER A 113 1.01 -11.51 0.73
C SER A 113 0.11 -10.43 0.12
N TYR A 114 -0.76 -9.80 0.92
CA TYR A 114 -1.65 -8.71 0.53
C TYR A 114 -1.27 -7.40 1.23
N GLY A 115 -1.87 -6.30 0.80
CA GLY A 115 -1.65 -5.00 1.44
C GLY A 115 -2.82 -4.04 1.21
N PHE A 116 -2.62 -2.80 1.66
CA PHE A 116 -3.60 -1.73 1.57
C PHE A 116 -2.99 -0.49 0.93
N LEU A 117 -3.76 0.23 0.12
CA LEU A 117 -3.46 1.63 -0.20
C LEU A 117 -3.93 2.48 0.97
N ARG A 118 -3.00 3.15 1.66
CA ARG A 118 -3.29 4.19 2.65
C ARG A 118 -3.75 5.44 1.90
N THR A 119 -5.01 5.79 2.06
CA THR A 119 -5.63 6.92 1.34
C THR A 119 -5.63 8.23 2.12
N ASP A 120 -5.40 8.15 3.44
CA ASP A 120 -5.49 9.28 4.35
C ASP A 120 -4.14 9.49 5.04
N ASN A 121 -3.32 10.39 4.49
CA ASN A 121 -2.06 10.85 5.08
C ASN A 121 -1.13 9.74 5.62
N TYR A 122 -0.97 8.62 4.90
CA TYR A 122 -0.13 7.47 5.29
C TYR A 122 -0.62 6.74 6.57
N GLN A 123 -1.74 7.16 7.14
CA GLN A 123 -2.38 6.55 8.30
C GLN A 123 -3.25 5.35 7.90
N GLN A 124 -3.54 4.47 8.86
CA GLN A 124 -4.48 3.36 8.64
C GLN A 124 -5.91 3.87 8.79
N GLY A 125 -6.73 3.70 7.77
CA GLY A 125 -8.07 4.28 7.73
C GLY A 125 -9.19 3.28 7.36
N PRO A 126 -10.45 3.57 7.71
CA PRO A 126 -11.60 2.81 7.18
C PRO A 126 -11.81 3.00 5.66
N ARG A 127 -11.11 3.98 5.06
CA ARG A 127 -11.10 4.27 3.62
C ARG A 127 -10.03 3.51 2.83
N ASP A 128 -9.14 2.80 3.53
CA ASP A 128 -8.05 2.05 2.91
C ASP A 128 -8.55 1.00 1.92
N ILE A 129 -7.71 0.70 0.93
CA ILE A 129 -8.12 -0.06 -0.24
C ILE A 129 -7.30 -1.32 -0.34
N TYR A 130 -7.98 -2.45 -0.24
CA TYR A 130 -7.37 -3.77 -0.34
C TYR A 130 -6.75 -3.99 -1.73
N VAL A 131 -5.49 -4.45 -1.74
CA VAL A 131 -4.76 -4.86 -2.95
C VAL A 131 -4.42 -6.35 -2.83
N SER A 132 -4.82 -7.12 -3.84
CA SER A 132 -4.65 -8.58 -3.83
C SER A 132 -3.20 -9.02 -4.10
N PRO A 133 -2.79 -10.19 -3.59
CA PRO A 133 -1.46 -10.76 -3.86
C PRO A 133 -1.15 -10.90 -5.35
N SER A 134 -2.16 -11.21 -6.16
CA SER A 134 -2.02 -11.36 -7.61
C SER A 134 -1.73 -10.01 -8.30
N GLN A 135 -2.31 -8.90 -7.84
CA GLN A 135 -1.99 -7.56 -8.36
C GLN A 135 -0.59 -7.11 -7.93
N ILE A 136 -0.22 -7.36 -6.67
CA ILE A 136 1.10 -7.03 -6.12
C ILE A 136 2.19 -7.73 -6.94
N ARG A 137 2.06 -9.04 -7.17
CA ARG A 137 2.99 -9.81 -8.01
C ARG A 137 2.99 -9.36 -9.47
N LYS A 138 1.80 -9.21 -10.09
CA LYS A 138 1.68 -8.88 -11.52
C LYS A 138 2.34 -7.54 -11.89
N PHE A 139 2.22 -6.53 -11.05
CA PHE A 139 2.74 -5.19 -11.35
C PHE A 139 4.08 -4.87 -10.65
N GLY A 140 4.56 -5.74 -9.76
CA GLY A 140 5.79 -5.51 -8.99
C GLY A 140 5.65 -4.37 -7.97
N ILE A 141 4.47 -4.28 -7.35
CA ILE A 141 4.14 -3.28 -6.33
C ILE A 141 4.94 -3.59 -5.06
N ARG A 142 5.57 -2.57 -4.47
CA ARG A 142 6.30 -2.64 -3.20
C ARG A 142 5.84 -1.54 -2.27
N THR A 143 6.00 -1.75 -0.96
CA THR A 143 5.67 -0.75 0.07
C THR A 143 6.26 0.62 -0.30
N GLY A 144 5.47 1.69 -0.11
CA GLY A 144 5.82 3.05 -0.54
C GLY A 144 5.41 3.41 -1.97
N ASP A 145 4.91 2.48 -2.79
CA ASP A 145 4.41 2.84 -4.13
C ASP A 145 3.10 3.63 -4.03
N LYS A 146 3.05 4.81 -4.65
CA LYS A 146 1.80 5.55 -4.82
C LYS A 146 1.03 4.92 -5.98
N VAL A 147 -0.06 4.24 -5.69
CA VAL A 147 -0.87 3.52 -6.67
C VAL A 147 -2.17 4.28 -6.88
N LYS A 148 -2.52 4.46 -8.15
CA LYS A 148 -3.77 5.06 -8.61
C LYS A 148 -4.52 4.06 -9.46
N GLY A 149 -5.84 4.00 -9.31
CA GLY A 149 -6.65 3.03 -10.04
C GLY A 149 -8.14 3.15 -9.77
N LYS A 150 -8.86 2.09 -10.13
CA LYS A 150 -10.29 1.91 -9.84
C LYS A 150 -10.48 0.91 -8.71
N ALA A 151 -11.32 1.26 -7.74
CA ALA A 151 -11.71 0.36 -6.66
C ALA A 151 -13.23 0.18 -6.61
N ARG A 152 -13.65 -1.07 -6.46
CA ARG A 152 -15.06 -1.42 -6.23
C ARG A 152 -15.42 -1.30 -4.77
N TYR A 153 -16.71 -1.13 -4.48
CA TYR A 153 -17.25 -1.25 -3.14
C TYR A 153 -17.05 -2.67 -2.55
N PRO A 154 -16.94 -2.80 -1.21
CA PRO A 154 -16.94 -4.10 -0.55
C PRO A 154 -18.23 -4.87 -0.83
N LYS A 155 -18.12 -6.19 -0.92
CA LYS A 155 -19.26 -7.12 -0.82
C LYS A 155 -19.71 -7.24 0.64
N GLU A 156 -20.85 -7.88 0.89
CA GLU A 156 -21.40 -8.11 2.24
C GLU A 156 -20.42 -8.79 3.21
N THR A 157 -19.45 -9.56 2.70
CA THR A 157 -18.41 -10.26 3.47
C THR A 157 -17.09 -9.48 3.62
N GLU A 158 -16.99 -8.29 3.05
CA GLU A 158 -15.74 -7.51 2.96
C GLU A 158 -15.88 -6.18 3.73
N LYS A 159 -14.81 -5.73 4.40
CA LYS A 159 -14.79 -4.46 5.14
C LYS A 159 -14.33 -3.26 4.30
N TYR A 160 -13.42 -3.51 3.35
CA TYR A 160 -12.69 -2.47 2.62
C TYR A 160 -13.05 -2.49 1.13
N LYS A 161 -12.92 -1.33 0.47
CA LYS A 161 -12.92 -1.27 -0.99
C LYS A 161 -11.76 -2.11 -1.53
N ALA A 162 -11.94 -2.72 -2.70
CA ALA A 162 -10.91 -3.55 -3.32
C ALA A 162 -10.49 -2.95 -4.66
N LEU A 163 -9.18 -2.83 -4.89
CA LEU A 163 -8.63 -2.41 -6.18
C LEU A 163 -9.05 -3.44 -7.25
N ILE A 164 -9.70 -3.00 -8.33
CA ILE A 164 -10.08 -3.88 -9.45
C ILE A 164 -9.19 -3.68 -10.67
N TYR A 165 -8.76 -2.44 -10.91
CA TYR A 165 -7.94 -2.07 -12.06
C TYR A 165 -6.92 -1.03 -11.62
N LEU A 166 -5.66 -1.28 -11.95
CA LEU A 166 -4.57 -0.37 -11.65
C LEU A 166 -4.33 0.52 -12.87
N GLN A 167 -4.24 1.83 -12.66
CA GLN A 167 -4.03 2.83 -13.71
C GLN A 167 -2.58 3.30 -13.75
N GLU A 168 -2.01 3.70 -12.61
CA GLU A 168 -0.66 4.26 -12.51
C GLU A 168 0.04 3.77 -11.23
N ILE A 169 1.36 3.56 -11.33
CA ILE A 169 2.28 3.41 -10.19
C ILE A 169 3.26 4.58 -10.26
N ASN A 170 3.29 5.41 -9.21
CA ASN A 170 4.15 6.59 -9.09
C ASN A 170 4.03 7.58 -10.27
N GLY A 171 2.82 7.68 -10.85
CA GLY A 171 2.53 8.53 -12.02
C GLY A 171 2.97 7.94 -13.37
N ILE A 172 3.34 6.65 -13.43
CA ILE A 172 3.60 5.92 -14.68
C ILE A 172 2.53 4.86 -14.89
N VAL A 173 1.93 4.83 -16.08
CA VAL A 173 1.02 3.76 -16.51
C VAL A 173 1.83 2.47 -16.70
N PRO A 174 1.54 1.37 -15.97
CA PRO A 174 2.31 0.16 -16.09
C PRO A 174 1.80 -0.69 -17.27
N GLU A 175 2.63 -0.79 -18.30
CA GLU A 175 2.45 -1.73 -19.42
C GLU A 175 2.82 -3.19 -19.02
N GLY A 176 3.25 -3.40 -17.76
CA GLY A 176 3.63 -4.70 -17.20
C GLY A 176 4.20 -4.54 -15.78
N THR A 177 5.08 -5.45 -15.37
CA THR A 177 5.84 -5.33 -14.12
C THR A 177 6.81 -4.15 -14.17
N LEU A 178 6.87 -3.30 -13.12
CA LEU A 178 7.86 -2.21 -13.08
C LEU A 178 9.30 -2.76 -12.97
N ILE A 179 10.07 -2.65 -14.05
CA ILE A 179 11.50 -2.95 -14.06
C ILE A 179 12.28 -1.76 -13.49
N ARG A 180 12.76 -1.90 -12.25
CA ARG A 180 13.56 -0.91 -11.52
C ARG A 180 14.53 -1.63 -10.59
N LYS A 181 15.73 -1.09 -10.40
CA LYS A 181 16.69 -1.63 -9.43
C LYS A 181 16.19 -1.35 -8.00
N PRO A 182 16.29 -2.29 -7.04
CA PRO A 182 16.00 -2.00 -5.64
C PRO A 182 16.95 -0.92 -5.10
N PHE A 183 16.43 0.00 -4.30
CA PHE A 183 17.18 1.10 -3.70
C PHE A 183 18.45 0.62 -2.97
N GLU A 184 18.33 -0.51 -2.27
CA GLU A 184 19.40 -1.15 -1.48
C GLU A 184 20.57 -1.66 -2.35
N THR A 185 20.38 -1.79 -3.67
CA THR A 185 21.43 -2.20 -4.62
C THR A 185 22.13 -1.02 -5.31
N LEU A 186 21.67 0.22 -5.05
CA LEU A 186 22.27 1.42 -5.62
C LEU A 186 23.59 1.75 -4.91
N THR A 187 24.60 2.16 -5.67
CA THR A 187 25.90 2.55 -5.10
C THR A 187 25.78 3.91 -4.41
N PRO A 188 25.99 4.03 -3.08
CA PRO A 188 25.97 5.31 -2.41
C PRO A 188 27.20 6.14 -2.80
N ILE A 189 26.99 7.41 -3.14
CA ILE A 189 28.05 8.38 -3.47
C ILE A 189 27.82 9.68 -2.71
N TYR A 190 28.86 10.52 -2.62
CA TYR A 190 28.72 11.87 -2.10
C TYR A 190 27.89 12.76 -3.05
N PRO A 191 27.16 13.77 -2.54
CA PRO A 191 26.42 14.72 -3.37
C PRO A 191 27.31 15.45 -4.38
N LEU A 192 26.97 15.35 -5.67
CA LEU A 192 27.67 16.05 -6.76
C LEU A 192 26.92 17.28 -7.29
N LYS A 193 25.59 17.34 -7.11
CA LYS A 193 24.73 18.46 -7.53
C LYS A 193 24.25 19.22 -6.30
N ARG A 194 24.51 20.52 -6.25
CA ARG A 194 24.11 21.43 -5.16
C ARG A 194 22.61 21.71 -5.19
N ILE A 195 22.01 21.88 -4.01
CA ILE A 195 20.68 22.45 -3.81
C ILE A 195 20.87 23.87 -3.28
N SER A 196 20.71 24.87 -4.16
CA SER A 196 20.78 26.29 -3.78
C SER A 196 19.48 26.72 -3.11
N LEU A 197 19.59 27.47 -2.01
CA LEU A 197 18.48 27.97 -1.19
C LEU A 197 18.31 29.50 -1.22
N GLU A 198 19.27 30.25 -1.76
CA GLU A 198 19.12 31.68 -2.08
C GLU A 198 17.96 31.87 -3.07
N THR A 199 17.01 32.72 -2.70
CA THR A 199 15.80 33.07 -3.49
C THR A 199 15.72 34.58 -3.70
N THR A 200 14.73 35.05 -4.46
CA THR A 200 14.50 36.49 -4.68
C THR A 200 13.93 37.17 -3.43
N GLY A 201 14.79 37.52 -2.47
CA GLY A 201 14.42 38.26 -1.26
C GLY A 201 15.57 38.46 -0.28
N ASN A 202 15.33 39.26 0.77
CA ASN A 202 16.30 39.50 1.85
C ASN A 202 16.33 38.36 2.91
N ASP A 203 16.14 37.10 2.50
CA ASP A 203 16.23 35.99 3.45
C ASP A 203 17.69 35.64 3.75
N LEU A 204 18.22 36.21 4.83
CA LEU A 204 19.59 35.96 5.26
C LEU A 204 19.83 34.51 5.70
N ALA A 205 18.80 33.77 6.12
CA ALA A 205 18.98 32.44 6.70
C ALA A 205 19.37 31.41 5.63
N THR A 206 18.66 31.38 4.49
CA THR A 206 18.97 30.45 3.40
C THR A 206 20.31 30.77 2.74
N ARG A 207 20.63 32.07 2.60
CA ARG A 207 21.93 32.55 2.09
C ARG A 207 23.10 32.17 2.99
N LEU A 208 22.92 32.24 4.31
CA LEU A 208 23.93 31.77 5.27
C LEU A 208 24.13 30.25 5.21
N ILE A 209 23.07 29.46 5.05
CA ILE A 209 23.19 28.01 4.79
C ILE A 209 23.98 27.77 3.51
N ASP A 210 23.64 28.46 2.42
CA ASP A 210 24.34 28.34 1.13
C ASP A 210 25.85 28.67 1.20
N ILE A 211 26.28 29.52 2.13
CA ILE A 211 27.69 29.88 2.30
C ILE A 211 28.41 28.94 3.28
N ILE A 212 27.78 28.61 4.42
CA ILE A 212 28.44 27.97 5.57
C ILE A 212 28.21 26.45 5.59
N ALA A 213 27.04 25.98 5.16
CA ALA A 213 26.60 24.59 5.22
C ALA A 213 25.82 24.19 3.95
N PRO A 214 26.46 24.25 2.77
CA PRO A 214 25.78 24.05 1.49
C PRO A 214 25.14 22.66 1.38
N LEU A 215 23.91 22.61 0.88
CA LEU A 215 23.17 21.36 0.68
C LEU A 215 23.42 20.78 -0.73
N GLY A 216 23.33 19.47 -0.84
CA GLY A 216 23.45 18.73 -2.10
C GLY A 216 22.41 17.63 -2.24
N ARG A 217 22.22 17.12 -3.46
CA ARG A 217 21.30 16.01 -3.72
C ARG A 217 21.87 14.71 -3.15
N GLY A 218 21.11 14.08 -2.26
CA GLY A 218 21.61 12.98 -1.40
C GLY A 218 22.31 13.44 -0.10
N GLN A 219 22.29 14.73 0.23
CA GLN A 219 22.86 15.22 1.50
C GLN A 219 22.04 14.71 2.69
N ARG A 220 22.73 14.26 3.74
CA ARG A 220 22.15 14.07 5.07
C ARG A 220 22.54 15.26 5.93
N GLY A 221 21.56 15.95 6.50
CA GLY A 221 21.75 17.12 7.36
C GLY A 221 21.08 16.93 8.71
N LEU A 222 21.52 17.70 9.70
CA LEU A 222 20.88 17.78 11.02
C LEU A 222 20.89 19.25 11.45
N ILE A 223 19.70 19.80 11.76
CA ILE A 223 19.56 21.15 12.31
C ILE A 223 19.48 21.02 13.83
N VAL A 224 20.59 21.29 14.51
CA VAL A 224 20.63 21.29 15.98
C VAL A 224 20.13 22.65 16.48
N ALA A 225 18.97 22.65 17.14
CA ALA A 225 18.33 23.87 17.65
C ALA A 225 17.71 23.62 19.04
N PRO A 226 17.91 24.51 20.03
CA PRO A 226 17.18 24.44 21.28
C PRO A 226 15.70 24.86 21.09
N PRO A 227 14.81 24.52 22.03
CA PRO A 227 13.40 24.92 21.96
C PRO A 227 13.24 26.44 21.74
N LYS A 228 12.30 26.82 20.87
CA LYS A 228 12.00 28.21 20.47
C LYS A 228 13.13 28.96 19.72
N ALA A 229 14.17 28.28 19.24
CA ALA A 229 15.20 28.90 18.40
C ALA A 229 14.78 29.13 16.93
N GLY A 230 13.54 28.80 16.56
CA GLY A 230 13.03 28.98 15.19
C GLY A 230 13.24 27.81 14.23
N LYS A 231 13.38 26.57 14.74
CA LYS A 231 13.44 25.30 13.97
C LYS A 231 12.43 25.29 12.81
N THR A 232 11.15 25.39 13.14
CA THR A 232 10.01 25.40 12.23
C THR A 232 10.08 26.52 11.19
N VAL A 233 10.51 27.73 11.59
CA VAL A 233 10.66 28.88 10.68
C VAL A 233 11.79 28.65 9.69
N LEU A 234 12.90 28.06 10.12
CA LEU A 234 14.04 27.73 9.25
C LEU A 234 13.67 26.62 8.26
N LEU A 235 12.98 25.58 8.70
CA LEU A 235 12.51 24.50 7.84
C LEU A 235 11.52 24.98 6.78
N LYS A 236 10.55 25.83 7.13
CA LYS A 236 9.66 26.48 6.15
C LYS A 236 10.46 27.25 5.09
N LYS A 237 11.47 28.03 5.49
CA LYS A 237 12.33 28.77 4.56
C LYS A 237 13.10 27.86 3.61
N ILE A 238 13.66 26.76 4.12
CA ILE A 238 14.33 25.73 3.32
C ILE A 238 13.34 25.10 2.33
N ALA A 239 12.16 24.70 2.80
CA ALA A 239 11.10 24.10 1.99
C ALA A 239 10.67 25.01 0.83
N ASN A 240 10.32 26.27 1.12
CA ASN A 240 9.95 27.24 0.09
C ASN A 240 11.11 27.54 -0.88
N ALA A 241 12.35 27.58 -0.39
CA ALA A 241 13.51 27.76 -1.26
C ALA A 241 13.72 26.57 -2.23
N ILE A 242 13.50 25.33 -1.76
CA ILE A 242 13.52 24.14 -2.62
C ILE A 242 12.40 24.22 -3.67
N ILE A 243 11.16 24.51 -3.25
CA ILE A 243 10.00 24.67 -4.13
C ILE A 243 10.23 25.74 -5.22
N GLN A 244 10.85 26.87 -4.88
CA GLN A 244 11.11 27.96 -5.83
C GLN A 244 12.27 27.66 -6.79
N ASN A 245 13.35 27.05 -6.29
CA ASN A 245 14.60 26.90 -7.05
C ASN A 245 14.74 25.55 -7.78
N HIS A 246 14.03 24.50 -7.36
CA HIS A 246 14.20 23.12 -7.84
C HIS A 246 12.84 22.45 -8.08
N THR A 247 12.19 22.77 -9.20
CA THR A 247 10.93 22.13 -9.61
C THR A 247 11.07 20.65 -10.02
N ASP A 248 12.30 20.12 -10.04
CA ASP A 248 12.63 18.72 -10.32
C ASP A 248 12.86 17.88 -9.05
N ILE A 249 12.71 18.45 -7.86
CA ILE A 249 12.82 17.76 -6.57
C ILE A 249 11.42 17.48 -6.00
N GLU A 250 11.16 16.22 -5.68
CA GLU A 250 9.99 15.80 -4.89
C GLU A 250 10.23 16.19 -3.43
N LEU A 251 9.50 17.20 -2.93
CA LEU A 251 9.58 17.63 -1.54
C LEU A 251 8.54 16.88 -0.70
N ILE A 252 9.01 16.19 0.35
CA ILE A 252 8.18 15.62 1.40
C ILE A 252 8.55 16.34 2.71
N VAL A 253 7.54 16.82 3.44
CA VAL A 253 7.69 17.30 4.82
C VAL A 253 7.01 16.29 5.73
N LEU A 254 7.75 15.75 6.70
CA LEU A 254 7.28 14.76 7.65
C LEU A 254 7.32 15.35 9.06
N LEU A 255 6.18 15.39 9.74
CA LEU A 255 6.04 15.99 11.07
C LEU A 255 5.65 14.89 12.07
N ILE A 256 6.46 14.66 13.10
CA ILE A 256 6.26 13.58 14.08
C ILE A 256 6.20 14.16 15.50
N ASP A 257 5.23 13.71 16.31
CA ASP A 257 5.02 14.16 17.70
C ASP A 257 4.83 15.69 17.81
N GLU A 258 4.34 16.30 16.72
CA GLU A 258 4.19 17.76 16.59
C GLU A 258 2.72 18.19 16.70
N ARG A 259 2.50 19.46 17.02
CA ARG A 259 1.17 19.98 17.36
C ARG A 259 0.27 20.19 16.14
N PRO A 260 -1.05 19.92 16.23
CA PRO A 260 -1.99 20.13 15.13
C PRO A 260 -1.98 21.56 14.55
N GLU A 261 -1.77 22.59 15.38
CA GLU A 261 -1.64 23.98 14.90
C GLU A 261 -0.36 24.22 14.08
N GLU A 262 0.75 23.56 14.42
CA GLU A 262 2.03 23.67 13.69
C GLU A 262 1.97 22.86 12.38
N VAL A 263 1.36 21.67 12.41
CA VAL A 263 1.05 20.87 11.22
C VAL A 263 0.21 21.66 10.22
N THR A 264 -0.92 22.24 10.65
CA THR A 264 -1.83 22.96 9.73
C THR A 264 -1.22 24.26 9.19
N ASP A 265 -0.35 24.92 9.95
CA ASP A 265 0.43 26.08 9.50
C ASP A 265 1.49 25.69 8.45
N ILE A 266 2.20 24.58 8.62
CA ILE A 266 3.11 24.03 7.59
C ILE A 266 2.34 23.60 6.34
N GLN A 267 1.23 22.87 6.47
CA GLN A 267 0.39 22.45 5.33
C GLN A 267 -0.06 23.64 4.49
N ARG A 268 -0.56 24.72 5.12
CA ARG A 268 -0.97 25.94 4.42
C ARG A 268 0.18 26.67 3.75
N TYR A 269 1.38 26.59 4.32
CA TYR A 269 2.58 27.23 3.78
C TYR A 269 3.16 26.49 2.56
N ILE A 270 3.14 25.15 2.57
CA ILE A 270 3.61 24.31 1.45
C ILE A 270 2.56 24.22 0.33
N GLY A 271 1.28 24.09 0.69
CA GLY A 271 0.18 23.96 -0.25
C GLY A 271 0.27 22.68 -1.08
N ASP A 272 0.03 22.81 -2.39
CA ASP A 272 0.05 21.75 -3.40
C ASP A 272 1.44 21.46 -3.99
N LYS A 273 2.48 22.17 -3.53
CA LYS A 273 3.84 22.16 -4.12
C LYS A 273 4.79 21.16 -3.47
N GLY A 274 4.31 20.42 -2.48
CA GLY A 274 5.05 19.39 -1.75
C GLY A 274 4.08 18.53 -0.95
N GLU A 275 4.51 17.32 -0.61
CA GLU A 275 3.72 16.37 0.17
C GLU A 275 3.97 16.63 1.67
N VAL A 276 2.92 16.86 2.46
CA VAL A 276 3.04 17.07 3.91
C VAL A 276 2.37 15.92 4.65
N VAL A 277 3.18 15.07 5.26
CA VAL A 277 2.78 13.87 6.02
C VAL A 277 2.99 14.13 7.50
N TYR A 278 2.11 13.61 8.36
CA TYR A 278 2.19 13.89 9.80
C TYR A 278 1.59 12.79 10.69
N SER A 279 2.12 12.71 11.90
CA SER A 279 1.55 12.00 13.04
C SER A 279 1.68 12.93 14.25
N THR A 280 0.56 13.49 14.70
CA THR A 280 0.52 14.46 15.81
C THR A 280 0.78 13.78 17.15
N PHE A 281 1.10 14.54 18.19
CA PHE A 281 1.35 14.02 19.56
C PHE A 281 0.17 13.24 20.18
N ASP A 282 -1.03 13.32 19.59
CA ASP A 282 -2.22 12.54 20.00
C ASP A 282 -2.16 11.06 19.56
N GLU A 283 -1.20 10.70 18.70
CA GLU A 283 -1.02 9.35 18.13
C GLU A 283 -0.03 8.51 18.94
N GLU A 284 -0.18 7.19 18.92
CA GLU A 284 0.73 6.27 19.63
C GLU A 284 2.13 6.20 18.94
N PRO A 285 3.23 5.94 19.69
CA PRO A 285 4.59 5.88 19.13
C PRO A 285 4.79 4.84 18.00
N GLU A 286 4.04 3.74 18.02
CA GLU A 286 4.01 2.75 16.94
C GLU A 286 3.46 3.36 15.64
N ASN A 287 2.50 4.28 15.72
CA ASN A 287 1.96 4.97 14.56
C ASN A 287 2.98 5.98 13.99
N HIS A 288 3.67 6.74 14.85
CA HIS A 288 4.77 7.61 14.43
C HIS A 288 5.83 6.83 13.63
N THR A 289 6.25 5.69 14.17
CA THR A 289 7.26 4.80 13.56
C THR A 289 6.79 4.30 12.20
N ARG A 290 5.58 3.72 12.13
CA ARG A 290 5.01 3.20 10.87
C ARG A 290 4.84 4.27 9.80
N VAL A 291 4.39 5.47 10.16
CA VAL A 291 4.22 6.59 9.21
C VAL A 291 5.59 7.03 8.68
N ALA A 292 6.61 7.16 9.54
CA ALA A 292 7.96 7.51 9.13
C ALA A 292 8.61 6.45 8.23
N GLU A 293 8.42 5.16 8.53
CA GLU A 293 8.88 4.05 7.69
C GLU A 293 8.19 4.04 6.31
N LEU A 294 6.88 4.26 6.25
CA LEU A 294 6.15 4.29 4.98
C LEU A 294 6.56 5.51 4.11
N VAL A 295 6.88 6.65 4.73
CA VAL A 295 7.45 7.82 4.04
C VAL A 295 8.88 7.56 3.56
N LEU A 296 9.70 6.84 4.33
CA LEU A 296 11.03 6.44 3.89
C LEU A 296 10.95 5.49 2.69
N GLU A 297 10.09 4.46 2.74
CA GLU A 297 9.87 3.55 1.61
C GLU A 297 9.31 4.30 0.39
N ARG A 298 8.39 5.24 0.59
CA ARG A 298 7.89 6.15 -0.46
C ARG A 298 9.03 6.88 -1.17
N ALA A 299 9.94 7.50 -0.42
CA ALA A 299 11.10 8.19 -0.97
C ALA A 299 12.03 7.23 -1.72
N LYS A 300 12.28 6.02 -1.19
CA LYS A 300 13.04 4.99 -1.90
C LYS A 300 12.41 4.64 -3.25
N ARG A 301 11.09 4.38 -3.32
CA ARG A 301 10.39 4.06 -4.58
C ARG A 301 10.53 5.15 -5.64
N LEU A 302 10.57 6.43 -5.22
CA LEU A 302 10.82 7.58 -6.11
C LEU A 302 12.28 7.65 -6.59
N VAL A 303 13.27 7.39 -5.70
CA VAL A 303 14.69 7.37 -6.07
C VAL A 303 15.02 6.21 -7.02
N GLU A 304 14.39 5.04 -6.86
CA GLU A 304 14.49 3.91 -7.81
C GLU A 304 14.01 4.28 -9.22
N MET A 305 13.12 5.28 -9.32
CA MET A 305 12.64 5.88 -10.56
C MET A 305 13.48 7.08 -11.03
N LYS A 306 14.67 7.27 -10.44
CA LYS A 306 15.63 8.35 -10.72
C LYS A 306 15.10 9.76 -10.46
N ARG A 307 14.13 9.92 -9.55
CA ARG A 307 13.72 11.24 -9.05
C ARG A 307 14.60 11.64 -7.87
N ASP A 308 14.88 12.93 -7.76
CA ASP A 308 15.49 13.50 -6.56
C ASP A 308 14.40 13.78 -5.52
N VAL A 309 14.62 13.34 -4.29
CA VAL A 309 13.66 13.49 -3.18
C VAL A 309 14.34 14.20 -2.03
N VAL A 310 13.65 15.15 -1.40
CA VAL A 310 14.05 15.74 -0.12
C VAL A 310 12.97 15.44 0.91
N ILE A 311 13.35 14.82 2.02
CA ILE A 311 12.52 14.72 3.22
C ILE A 311 12.99 15.78 4.21
N LEU A 312 12.09 16.69 4.59
CA LEU A 312 12.26 17.57 5.75
C LEU A 312 11.50 16.95 6.91
N LEU A 313 12.23 16.27 7.80
CA LEU A 313 11.70 15.72 9.05
C LEU A 313 11.79 16.77 10.15
N ASP A 314 10.68 17.03 10.84
CA ASP A 314 10.57 17.94 11.99
C ASP A 314 9.99 17.25 13.23
#